data_AF-A0A1W2DC04-F1
#
_entry.id   AF-A0A1W2DC04-F1
#
_cell.length_a   1.000
_cell.length_b   1.000
_cell.length_c   1.000
_cell.angle_alpha   90.00
_cell.angle_beta   90.00
_cell.angle_gamma   90.00
#
_symmetry.space_group_name_H-M   'P 1'
#
loop_
_entity.id
_entity.type
_entity.pdbx_description
1 polymer ?
#
loop_
_entity_poly.entity_id
_entity_poly.type
_entity_poly.pdbx_seq_one_letter_code
_entity_poly.pdbx_strand_id
1 'polypeptide(L)' 'MRDRSKTVHLDEETILQMQRLATRRTDEALNARFGISYNTWRKLLAGQPIRPSLAVRLTGRIAALNAADQR' A
#
# COMPACT_ATOMS: atom_id res chain seq x y z
N MET A 1 19.15 -20.45 -1.81
CA MET A 1 19.61 -19.18 -1.20
C MET A 1 18.51 -18.14 -1.41
N ARG A 2 17.65 -17.88 -0.40
CA ARG A 2 16.52 -16.93 -0.51
C ARG A 2 17.10 -15.51 -0.46
N ASP A 3 16.82 -14.72 -1.49
CA ASP A 3 17.40 -13.39 -1.73
C ASP A 3 17.27 -12.44 -0.53
N ARG A 4 18.35 -11.69 -0.29
CA ARG A 4 18.54 -10.73 0.79
C ARG A 4 17.67 -9.50 0.53
N SER A 5 16.50 -9.46 1.16
CA SER A 5 15.78 -8.26 1.64
C SER A 5 15.99 -6.95 0.85
N LYS A 6 15.93 -6.96 -0.49
CA LYS A 6 15.86 -5.71 -1.23
C LYS A 6 14.53 -5.07 -0.87
N THR A 7 14.55 -3.89 -0.30
CA THR A 7 13.35 -3.11 0.01
C THR A 7 13.32 -1.88 -0.90
N VAL A 8 12.12 -1.37 -1.15
CA VAL A 8 11.85 -0.24 -2.05
C VAL A 8 10.94 0.75 -1.36
N HIS A 9 11.11 2.03 -1.64
CA HIS A 9 10.18 3.07 -1.24
C HIS A 9 9.05 3.15 -2.25
N LEU A 10 7.82 3.34 -1.77
CA LEU A 10 6.71 3.78 -2.60
C LEU A 10 6.86 5.28 -2.83
N ASP A 11 6.48 5.74 -4.02
CA ASP A 11 6.46 7.16 -4.32
C ASP A 11 5.41 7.89 -3.45
N GLU A 12 5.64 9.19 -3.25
CA GLU A 12 4.80 10.02 -2.40
C GLU A 12 3.38 10.16 -2.96
N GLU A 13 3.25 10.23 -4.28
CA GLU A 13 1.95 10.32 -4.96
C GLU A 13 1.07 9.10 -4.68
N THR A 14 1.61 7.89 -4.77
CA THR A 14 0.90 6.65 -4.45
C THR A 14 0.49 6.63 -2.98
N ILE A 15 1.35 7.09 -2.07
CA ILE A 15 1.02 7.19 -0.63
C ILE A 15 -0.15 8.17 -0.42
N LEU A 16 -0.18 9.30 -1.12
CA LEU A 16 -1.28 10.26 -1.06
C LEU A 16 -2.59 9.66 -1.62
N GLN A 17 -2.53 8.94 -2.74
CA GLN A 17 -3.68 8.22 -3.30
C GLN A 17 -4.21 7.17 -2.31
N MET A 18 -3.33 6.38 -1.68
CA MET A 18 -3.69 5.43 -0.64
C MET A 18 -4.43 6.11 0.51
N GLN A 19 -3.95 7.26 0.97
CA GLN A 19 -4.59 8.03 2.04
C GLN A 19 -5.99 8.52 1.68
N ARG A 20 -6.21 8.92 0.42
CA ARG A 20 -7.53 9.33 -0.08
C ARG A 20 -8.50 8.14 -0.16
N LEU A 21 -8.01 6.99 -0.63
CA LEU A 21 -8.81 5.77 -0.78
C LEU A 21 -9.11 5.05 0.56
N ALA A 22 -8.36 5.38 1.62
CA ALA A 22 -8.51 4.79 2.94
C ALA A 22 -9.70 5.41 3.70
N THR A 23 -10.87 4.80 3.56
CA THR A 23 -12.10 5.25 4.26
C THR A 23 -12.08 4.93 5.76
N ARG A 24 -11.40 3.85 6.16
CA ARG A 24 -11.17 3.46 7.56
C ARG A 24 -9.74 2.97 7.74
N ARG A 25 -9.15 3.27 8.90
CA ARG A 25 -7.76 2.96 9.25
C ARG A 25 -7.65 1.87 10.31
N THR A 26 -8.54 0.87 10.28
CA THR A 26 -8.43 -0.35 11.10
C THR A 26 -7.70 -1.44 10.32
N ASP A 27 -7.20 -2.46 11.00
CA ASP A 27 -6.50 -3.57 10.33
C ASP A 27 -7.40 -4.27 9.32
N GLU A 28 -8.65 -4.56 9.70
CA GLU A 28 -9.64 -5.23 8.85
C GLU A 28 -9.99 -4.41 7.62
N ALA A 29 -10.17 -3.10 7.79
CA ALA A 29 -10.50 -2.21 6.67
C ALA A 29 -9.33 -2.05 5.69
N LEU A 30 -8.10 -1.91 6.21
CA LEU A 30 -6.90 -1.81 5.39
C LEU A 30 -6.59 -3.13 4.69
N ASN A 31 -6.84 -4.27 5.36
CA ASN A 31 -6.69 -5.58 4.77
C ASN A 31 -7.72 -5.78 3.64
N ALA A 32 -8.99 -5.49 3.90
CA ALA A 32 -10.04 -5.61 2.88
C ALA A 32 -9.77 -4.69 1.67
N ARG A 33 -9.37 -3.43 1.92
CA ARG A 33 -9.17 -2.44 0.86
C ARG A 33 -7.85 -2.65 0.11
N PHE A 34 -6.73 -2.81 0.81
CA PHE A 34 -5.39 -2.81 0.22
C PHE A 34 -4.63 -4.14 0.35
N GLY A 35 -5.12 -5.08 1.15
CA GLY A 35 -4.44 -6.35 1.42
C GLY A 35 -3.23 -6.21 2.35
N ILE A 36 -3.22 -5.17 3.19
CA ILE A 36 -2.12 -4.90 4.14
C ILE A 36 -2.64 -4.73 5.56
N SER A 37 -1.77 -5.02 6.52
CA SER A 37 -2.04 -4.73 7.93
C SER A 37 -1.84 -3.26 8.28
N TYR A 38 -2.40 -2.86 9.40
CA TYR A 38 -2.22 -1.53 9.99
C TYR A 38 -0.74 -1.21 10.28
N ASN A 39 0.07 -2.21 10.65
CA ASN A 39 1.51 -2.01 10.84
C ASN A 39 2.19 -1.59 9.53
N THR A 40 1.87 -2.28 8.44
CA THR A 40 2.39 -1.96 7.11
C THR A 40 1.95 -0.56 6.69
N TRP A 41 0.70 -0.20 6.95
CA TRP A 41 0.19 1.15 6.72
C TRP A 41 1.00 2.22 7.45
N ARG A 42 1.27 2.03 8.76
CA ARG A 42 2.11 2.97 9.51
C ARG A 42 3.54 3.08 8.96
N LYS A 43 4.12 1.98 8.50
CA LYS A 43 5.46 1.99 7.87
C LYS A 43 5.49 2.82 6.60
N LEU A 44 4.46 2.68 5.75
CA LEU A 44 4.33 3.46 4.53
C LEU A 44 4.21 4.96 4.81
N LEU A 45 3.36 5.35 5.77
CA LEU A 45 3.22 6.75 6.17
C LEU A 45 4.51 7.33 6.78
N ALA A 46 5.32 6.50 7.43
CA ALA A 46 6.63 6.88 7.96
C ALA A 46 7.74 6.86 6.89
N GLY A 47 7.41 6.63 5.62
CA GLY A 47 8.39 6.56 4.52
C GLY A 47 9.31 5.35 4.57
N GLN A 48 8.99 4.32 5.36
CA GLN A 48 9.83 3.13 5.48
C GLN A 48 9.76 2.26 4.23
N PRO A 49 10.88 1.65 3.82
CA PRO A 49 10.91 0.83 2.63
C PRO A 49 10.23 -0.53 2.88
N ILE A 50 9.52 -1.02 1.87
CA ILE A 50 8.78 -2.28 1.88
C ILE A 50 9.35 -3.30 0.89
N ARG A 51 8.86 -4.53 0.92
CA ARG A 51 9.30 -5.55 -0.06
C ARG A 51 8.83 -5.19 -1.48
N PRO A 52 9.65 -5.38 -2.53
CA PRO A 52 9.27 -5.13 -3.93
C PRO A 52 7.99 -5.83 -4.34
N SER A 53 7.82 -7.10 -3.95
CA SER A 53 6.59 -7.86 -4.23
C SER A 53 5.35 -7.29 -3.55
N LEU A 54 5.50 -6.56 -2.44
CA LEU A 54 4.42 -5.85 -1.81
C LEU A 54 4.13 -4.53 -2.54
N ALA A 55 5.17 -3.79 -2.94
CA ALA A 55 5.02 -2.55 -3.70
C ALA A 55 4.27 -2.79 -5.03
N VAL A 56 4.69 -3.78 -5.82
CA VAL A 56 4.02 -4.15 -7.09
C VAL A 56 2.54 -4.47 -6.89
N ARG A 57 2.22 -5.26 -5.84
CA ARG A 57 0.82 -5.61 -5.53
C ARG A 57 0.01 -4.40 -5.09
N LEU A 58 0.58 -3.53 -4.27
CA LEU A 58 -0.08 -2.31 -3.80
C LEU A 58 -0.38 -1.38 -4.97
N THR A 59 0.60 -1.08 -5.83
CA THR A 59 0.40 -0.20 -6.99
C THR A 59 -0.71 -0.73 -7.90
N GLY A 60 -0.71 -2.03 -8.23
CA GLY A 60 -1.77 -2.64 -9.03
C GLY A 60 -3.15 -2.55 -8.38
N ARG A 61 -3.24 -2.76 -7.06
CA ARG A 61 -4.49 -2.65 -6.31
C ARG A 61 -5.01 -1.21 -6.27
N ILE A 62 -4.14 -0.23 -6.05
CA ILE A 62 -4.50 1.20 -6.01
C ILE A 62 -5.01 1.67 -7.37
N ALA A 63 -4.34 1.28 -8.46
CA ALA A 63 -4.81 1.57 -9.81
C ALA A 63 -6.22 1.01 -10.07
N ALA A 64 -6.49 -0.24 -9.66
CA ALA A 64 -7.80 -0.85 -9.77
C ALA A 64 -8.87 -0.14 -8.91
N LEU A 65 -8.51 0.30 -7.69
CA LEU A 65 -9.41 1.05 -6.82
C LEU A 65 -9.74 2.44 -7.38
N ASN A 66 -8.74 3.17 -7.91
CA ASN A 66 -8.96 4.47 -8.55
C ASN A 66 -9.89 4.34 -9.78
N ALA A 67 -9.68 3.30 -10.61
CA ALA A 67 -10.56 3.04 -11.75
C ALA A 67 -12.01 2.70 -11.34
N ALA A 68 -12.20 2.13 -10.15
CA ALA A 68 -13.51 1.83 -9.59
C ALA A 68 -14.17 3.04 -8.91
N ASP A 69 -13.39 3.96 -8.32
CA ASP A 69 -13.85 5.16 -7.63
C ASP A 69 -14.30 6.27 -8.60
N GLN A 70 -13.77 6.27 -9.82
CA GLN A 70 -14.13 7.21 -10.90
C GLN A 70 -15.43 6.85 -11.65
N ARG A 71 -16.16 5.82 -11.21
CA ARG A 71 -17.44 5.36 -11.80
C ARG A 71 -18.60 5.67 -10.88
#